data_AF-A0A1H5TY84-F1
#
_entry.id   AF-A0A1H5TY84-F1
#
_cell.length_a   1.000
_cell.length_b   1.000
_cell.length_c   1.000
_cell.angle_alpha   90.00
_cell.angle_beta   90.00
_cell.angle_gamma   90.00
#
_symmetry.space_group_name_H-M   'P 1'
#
loop_
_entity.id
_entity.type
_entity.pdbx_description
1 polymer ?
#
loop_
_entity_poly.entity_id
_entity_poly.type
_entity_poly.pdbx_seq_one_letter_code
_entity_poly.pdbx_strand_id
1 'polypeptide(L)' 'MSQEPPAEDPLSTDELTELLAEAEGTTPEAIERGAAEIEIAPPSEANVVDE' A
#
# COMPACT_ATOMS: atom_id res chain seq x y z
N MET A 1 3.09 28.92 11.14
CA MET A 1 2.36 27.74 11.64
C MET A 1 1.73 27.07 10.43
N SER A 2 2.41 26.10 9.84
CA SER A 2 1.86 25.29 8.75
C SER A 2 0.69 24.52 9.32
N GLN A 3 -0.49 24.67 8.73
CA GLN A 3 -1.61 23.79 9.04
C GLN A 3 -1.30 22.46 8.35
N GLU A 4 -0.95 21.44 9.12
CA GLU A 4 -1.07 20.07 8.65
C GLU A 4 -2.53 19.88 8.19
N PRO A 5 -2.76 19.35 6.98
CA PRO A 5 -4.12 19.03 6.55
C PRO A 5 -4.78 18.14 7.61
N PRO A 6 -6.11 18.21 7.77
CA PRO A 6 -6.80 17.28 8.65
C PRO A 6 -6.37 15.86 8.25
N ALA A 7 -5.83 15.12 9.22
CA ALA A 7 -5.44 13.74 8.98
C ALA A 7 -6.69 12.98 8.54
N GLU A 8 -6.67 12.47 7.31
CA GLU A 8 -7.68 11.50 6.88
C GLU A 8 -7.52 10.25 7.74
N ASP A 9 -8.65 9.65 8.13
CA ASP A 9 -8.61 8.39 8.86
C ASP A 9 -7.86 7.34 8.02
N PRO A 10 -6.97 6.53 8.64
CA PRO A 10 -6.24 5.52 7.91
C PRO A 10 -7.21 4.49 7.35
N LEU A 11 -7.02 4.12 6.07
CA LEU A 11 -7.79 3.04 5.46
C LEU A 11 -7.54 1.73 6.20
N SER A 12 -8.62 0.96 6.40
CA SER A 12 -8.48 -0.43 6.77
C SER A 12 -7.87 -1.23 5.61
N THR A 13 -7.31 -2.41 5.94
CA THR A 13 -6.75 -3.30 4.91
C THR A 13 -7.82 -3.72 3.91
N ASP A 14 -9.05 -3.97 4.36
CA ASP A 14 -10.16 -4.36 3.48
C ASP A 14 -10.51 -3.23 2.50
N GLU A 15 -10.65 -2.00 3.00
CA GLU A 15 -10.93 -0.81 2.16
C GLU A 15 -9.82 -0.56 1.12
N LEU A 16 -8.56 -0.71 1.53
CA LEU A 16 -7.43 -0.57 0.62
C LEU A 16 -7.44 -1.67 -0.46
N THR A 17 -7.71 -2.91 -0.09
CA THR A 17 -7.77 -4.05 -1.03
C THR A 17 -8.86 -3.85 -2.08
N GLU A 18 -10.06 -3.38 -1.67
CA GLU A 18 -11.15 -3.09 -2.61
C GLU A 18 -10.76 -2.00 -3.62
N LEU A 19 -10.16 -0.90 -3.14
CA LEU A 19 -9.73 0.21 -4.01
C LEU A 19 -8.65 -0.21 -5.01
N LEU A 20 -7.69 -1.05 -4.58
CA LEU A 20 -6.65 -1.59 -5.45
C LEU A 20 -7.24 -2.51 -6.51
N ALA A 21 -8.15 -3.41 -6.12
CA ALA A 21 -8.82 -4.32 -7.03
C ALA A 21 -9.60 -3.55 -8.12
N GLU A 22 -10.32 -2.49 -7.76
CA GLU A 22 -11.01 -1.62 -8.71
C GLU A 22 -10.02 -0.92 -9.65
N ALA A 23 -8.98 -0.29 -9.11
CA ALA A 23 -8.00 0.48 -9.90
C ALA A 23 -7.22 -0.39 -10.90
N GLU A 24 -6.92 -1.64 -10.52
CA GLU A 24 -6.19 -2.58 -11.36
C GLU A 24 -7.12 -3.42 -12.26
N GLY A 25 -8.44 -3.37 -12.03
CA GLY A 25 -9.42 -4.18 -12.77
C GLY A 25 -9.33 -5.67 -12.47
N THR A 26 -8.97 -6.01 -11.22
CA THR A 26 -8.80 -7.38 -10.72
C THR A 26 -9.75 -7.65 -9.55
N THR A 27 -9.61 -8.80 -8.87
CA THR A 27 -10.42 -9.14 -7.68
C THR A 27 -9.65 -8.88 -6.39
N PRO A 28 -10.35 -8.57 -5.28
CA PRO A 28 -9.73 -8.46 -3.95
C PRO A 28 -8.87 -9.68 -3.58
N GLU A 29 -9.34 -10.89 -3.88
CA GLU A 29 -8.59 -12.13 -3.58
C GLU A 29 -7.28 -12.24 -4.37
N ALA A 30 -7.25 -11.69 -5.59
CA ALA A 30 -6.03 -11.64 -6.38
C ALA A 30 -5.01 -10.67 -5.76
N ILE A 31 -5.47 -9.53 -5.24
CA ILE A 31 -4.63 -8.58 -4.49
C ILE A 31 -4.09 -9.22 -3.22
N GLU A 32 -4.94 -9.83 -2.39
CA GLU A 32 -4.50 -10.46 -1.14
C GLU A 32 -3.50 -11.59 -1.37
N ARG A 33 -3.75 -12.45 -2.37
CA ARG A 33 -2.80 -13.50 -2.73
C ARG A 33 -1.48 -12.91 -3.21
N GLY A 34 -1.52 -11.89 -4.05
CA GLY A 34 -0.33 -11.17 -4.50
C GLY A 34 0.45 -10.60 -3.32
N ALA A 35 -0.22 -9.92 -2.39
CA ALA A 35 0.39 -9.35 -1.19
C ALA A 35 1.06 -10.41 -0.31
N ALA A 36 0.44 -11.58 -0.15
CA ALA A 36 1.01 -12.70 0.61
C ALA A 36 2.23 -13.34 -0.07
N GLU A 37 2.32 -13.27 -1.40
CA GLU A 37 3.43 -13.81 -2.19
C GLU A 37 4.61 -12.83 -2.34
N ILE A 38 4.42 -11.54 -2.05
CA ILE A 38 5.49 -10.53 -2.13
C ILE A 38 6.51 -10.75 -1.01
N GLU A 39 7.73 -11.13 -1.40
CA GLU A 39 8.89 -11.08 -0.50
C GLU A 39 9.43 -9.66 -0.39
N ILE A 40 9.22 -9.03 0.76
CA ILE A 40 9.81 -7.71 1.07
C ILE A 40 11.14 -7.92 1.78
N ALA A 41 12.24 -7.60 1.08
CA ALA A 41 13.58 -7.60 1.66
C ALA A 41 13.68 -6.58 2.83
N PRO A 42 14.54 -6.83 3.82
CA PRO A 42 14.66 -5.93 4.96
C PRO A 42 15.19 -4.55 4.53
N PRO A 43 14.89 -3.47 5.27
CA PRO A 43 15.37 -2.13 4.95
C PRO A 43 16.89 -2.01 4.84
N SER A 44 17.66 -2.89 5.51
CA SER A 44 19.12 -2.95 5.40
C SER A 44 19.63 -3.28 4.00
N GLU A 45 18.78 -3.89 3.17
CA GLU A 45 19.06 -4.24 1.77
C GLU A 45 18.46 -3.21 0.79
N ALA A 46 17.83 -2.15 1.29
CA ALA A 46 17.28 -1.09 0.44
C ALA A 46 18.40 -0.24 -0.17
N ASN A 47 18.25 0.08 -1.46
CA ASN A 47 19.12 1.05 -2.13
C ASN A 47 18.64 2.47 -1.80
N VAL A 48 19.47 3.25 -1.12
CA VAL A 48 19.23 4.69 -0.93
C VAL A 48 19.64 5.41 -2.21
N VAL A 49 18.70 6.15 -2.80
CA VAL A 49 18.93 6.98 -3.99
C VAL A 49 18.95 8.43 -3.52
N ASP A 50 20.08 9.12 -3.69
CA ASP A 50 20.14 10.58 -3.55
C ASP A 50 19.46 11.24 -4.76
N GLU A 51 18.72 12.32 -4.52
CA GLU A 51 17.94 13.07 -5.51
C GLU A 51 18.78 13.85 -6.54
#